data_AF-A0A7X7X2C6-F1
#
_entry.id   AF-A0A7X7X2C6-F1
#
_cell.length_a   1.000
_cell.length_b   1.000
_cell.length_c   1.000
_cell.angle_alpha   90.00
_cell.angle_beta   90.00
_cell.angle_gamma   90.00
#
_symmetry.space_group_name_H-M   'P 1'
#
loop_
_entity.id
_entity.type
_entity.pdbx_description
1 polymer ?
#
loop_
_entity_poly.entity_id
_entity_poly.type
_entity_poly.pdbx_seq_one_letter_code
_entity_poly.pdbx_strand_id
1 'polypeptide(L)'
;PLRVIIENYPEDQTEEFDVENNPERPERGTRKVPFSREIFIERDDFEINPPPKYFRLKPDGEVRLKNAYFIKCIGYETDENGEVTLVRATYDPASRGGESPDGRKVRGTIHWVSAKHALDAEVRLYDKLFSVENPDDTPEGSDYKDYINPKSLVIIKGAKLEPSLKEAMPGDCFQFLRLGYFCVDNKDSRPENLVFNRTVTLRDTWAKIASKHAK
;
A
#
# COMPACT_ATOMS: atom_id res chain seq x y z
N PRO A 1 -4.96 -4.29 4.65
CA PRO A 1 -5.86 -3.14 4.36
C PRO A 1 -6.49 -2.60 5.65
N LEU A 2 -6.37 -1.30 5.90
CA LEU A 2 -7.05 -0.59 6.99
C LEU A 2 -8.19 0.26 6.40
N ARG A 3 -9.42 0.06 6.88
CA ARG A 3 -10.60 0.79 6.40
C ARG A 3 -10.58 2.22 6.90
N VAL A 4 -10.97 3.16 6.04
CA VAL A 4 -11.17 4.57 6.37
C VAL A 4 -12.56 4.99 5.90
N ILE A 5 -13.33 5.64 6.77
CA ILE A 5 -14.62 6.26 6.43
C ILE A 5 -14.43 7.78 6.40
N ILE A 6 -14.77 8.39 5.27
CA ILE A 6 -14.68 9.84 5.06
C ILE A 6 -16.06 10.45 5.37
N GLU A 7 -16.22 10.92 6.61
CA GLU A 7 -17.51 11.27 7.21
C GLU A 7 -18.28 12.37 6.47
N ASN A 8 -17.58 13.33 5.85
CA ASN A 8 -18.18 14.42 5.10
C ASN A 8 -18.27 14.15 3.58
N TYR A 9 -17.94 12.95 3.10
CA TYR A 9 -18.18 12.55 1.72
C TYR A 9 -19.55 11.86 1.57
N PRO A 10 -20.38 12.21 0.56
CA PRO A 10 -21.72 11.63 0.41
C PRO A 10 -21.70 10.11 0.21
N GLU A 11 -22.62 9.40 0.86
CA GLU A 11 -22.64 7.92 0.93
C GLU A 11 -22.77 7.25 -0.45
N ASP A 12 -23.67 7.76 -1.29
CA ASP A 12 -23.96 7.18 -2.61
C ASP A 12 -23.12 7.77 -3.75
N GLN A 13 -22.22 8.71 -3.45
CA GLN A 13 -21.38 9.34 -4.46
C GLN A 13 -20.18 8.45 -4.79
N THR A 14 -19.89 8.35 -6.09
CA THR A 14 -18.63 7.82 -6.61
C THR A 14 -18.10 8.81 -7.63
N GLU A 15 -16.82 9.13 -7.52
CA GLU A 15 -16.10 9.97 -8.47
C GLU A 15 -14.95 9.17 -9.07
N GLU A 16 -14.54 9.51 -10.29
CA GLU A 16 -13.35 8.92 -10.90
C GLU A 16 -12.25 9.95 -11.11
N PHE A 17 -11.02 9.52 -10.85
CA PHE A 17 -9.80 10.28 -11.12
C PHE A 17 -9.07 9.69 -12.32
N ASP A 18 -8.61 10.56 -13.23
CA ASP A 18 -7.64 10.17 -14.25
C ASP A 18 -6.25 10.10 -13.62
N VAL A 19 -5.67 8.90 -13.64
CA VAL A 19 -4.34 8.64 -13.09
C VAL A 19 -3.41 8.16 -14.19
N GLU A 20 -2.26 8.81 -14.31
CA GLU A 20 -1.19 8.40 -15.23
C GLU A 20 -0.69 6.98 -14.92
N ASN A 21 -0.54 6.16 -15.96
CA ASN A 21 0.01 4.80 -15.80
C ASN A 21 1.52 4.83 -15.57
N ASN A 22 2.21 5.80 -16.16
CA ASN A 22 3.63 6.03 -15.93
C ASN A 22 3.96 7.51 -16.20
N PRO A 23 4.47 8.25 -15.20
CA PRO A 23 4.76 9.68 -15.35
C PRO A 23 5.91 9.98 -16.33
N GLU A 24 6.80 9.02 -16.56
CA GLU A 24 7.91 9.14 -17.53
C GLU A 24 7.51 8.67 -18.94
N ARG A 25 6.32 8.07 -19.08
CA ARG A 25 5.82 7.48 -20.34
C ARG A 25 4.36 7.83 -20.60
N PRO A 26 4.07 9.07 -21.02
CA PRO A 26 2.71 9.52 -21.32
C PRO A 26 1.99 8.67 -22.37
N GLU A 27 2.75 8.01 -23.27
CA GLU A 27 2.21 7.09 -24.28
C GLU A 27 1.51 5.87 -23.67
N ARG A 28 1.78 5.55 -22.40
CA ARG A 28 1.08 4.50 -21.65
C ARG A 28 -0.32 4.92 -21.17
N GLY A 29 -0.72 6.15 -21.44
CA GLY A 29 -2.05 6.69 -21.15
C GLY A 29 -2.36 6.83 -19.67
N THR A 30 -3.65 6.99 -19.40
CA THR A 30 -4.23 7.10 -18.05
C THR A 30 -5.18 5.95 -17.79
N ARG A 31 -5.57 5.78 -16.54
CA ARG A 31 -6.66 4.91 -16.12
C ARG A 31 -7.59 5.65 -15.15
N LYS A 32 -8.84 5.23 -15.10
CA LYS A 32 -9.82 5.72 -14.14
C LYS A 32 -9.66 5.00 -12.80
N VAL A 33 -9.56 5.76 -11.72
CA VAL A 33 -9.51 5.24 -10.35
C VAL A 33 -10.73 5.77 -9.58
N PRO A 34 -11.65 4.90 -9.14
CA PRO A 34 -12.83 5.34 -8.42
C PRO A 34 -12.51 5.71 -6.98
N PHE A 35 -13.15 6.77 -6.51
CA PHE A 35 -13.15 7.28 -5.15
C PHE A 35 -14.56 7.22 -4.58
N SER A 36 -14.66 6.90 -3.30
CA SER A 36 -15.93 6.78 -2.57
C SER A 36 -15.74 7.17 -1.11
N ARG A 37 -16.85 7.31 -0.37
CA ARG A 37 -16.85 7.56 1.08
C ARG A 37 -15.94 6.61 1.87
N GLU A 38 -15.89 5.35 1.46
CA GLU A 38 -15.07 4.34 2.10
C GLU A 38 -13.87 3.96 1.24
N ILE A 39 -12.70 3.94 1.86
CA ILE A 39 -11.44 3.55 1.21
C ILE A 39 -10.66 2.57 2.09
N PHE A 40 -9.69 1.89 1.48
CA PHE A 40 -8.63 1.19 2.20
C PHE A 40 -7.30 1.91 1.99
N ILE A 41 -6.52 1.99 3.07
CA ILE A 41 -5.10 2.38 3.07
C ILE A 41 -4.25 1.24 3.64
N GLU A 42 -2.93 1.38 3.64
CA GLU A 42 -2.08 0.46 4.40
C GLU A 42 -2.24 0.67 5.89
N ARG A 43 -2.14 -0.42 6.66
CA ARG A 43 -2.12 -0.34 8.13
C ARG A 43 -0.96 0.54 8.61
N ASP A 44 0.21 0.38 7.99
CA ASP A 44 1.44 1.13 8.28
C ASP A 44 1.38 2.61 7.88
N ASP A 45 0.28 3.07 7.24
CA ASP A 45 0.05 4.48 6.93
C ASP A 45 -0.73 5.22 8.02
N PHE A 46 -1.14 4.53 9.09
CA PHE A 46 -1.75 5.13 10.28
C PHE A 46 -1.00 4.76 11.56
N GLU A 47 -0.69 5.75 12.39
CA GLU A 47 0.00 5.53 13.66
C GLU A 47 -0.58 6.47 14.74
N ILE A 48 -0.99 5.89 15.88
CA ILE A 48 -1.58 6.62 17.00
C ILE A 48 -0.51 7.48 17.67
N ASN A 49 0.69 6.91 17.88
CA ASN A 49 1.81 7.54 18.57
C ASN A 49 3.03 7.65 17.64
N PRO A 50 2.97 8.55 16.64
CA PRO A 50 3.93 8.53 15.55
C PRO A 50 5.31 9.01 15.97
N PRO A 51 6.39 8.36 15.49
CA PRO A 51 7.74 8.83 15.76
C PRO A 51 8.00 10.19 15.08
N PRO A 52 9.05 10.93 15.49
CA PRO A 52 9.49 12.11 14.77
C PRO A 52 9.70 11.83 13.27
N LYS A 53 9.38 12.80 12.41
CA LYS A 53 9.47 12.67 10.93
C LYS A 53 8.53 11.62 10.32
N TYR A 54 7.50 11.20 11.04
CA TYR A 54 6.36 10.51 10.47
C TYR A 54 5.45 11.50 9.73
N PHE A 55 5.19 11.24 8.46
CA PHE A 55 4.44 12.14 7.56
C PHE A 55 3.15 11.52 7.02
N ARG A 56 2.80 10.30 7.42
CA ARG A 56 1.52 9.66 7.02
C ARG A 56 0.42 10.06 8.02
N LEU A 57 -0.71 9.34 7.99
CA LEU A 57 -1.89 9.70 8.77
C LEU A 57 -1.69 9.37 10.26
N LYS A 58 -2.21 10.24 11.12
CA LYS A 58 -2.15 10.16 12.58
C LYS A 58 -3.34 10.89 13.17
N PRO A 59 -3.70 10.70 14.45
CA PRO A 59 -4.75 11.49 15.11
C PRO A 59 -4.55 13.00 14.89
N ASP A 60 -5.63 13.69 14.52
CA ASP A 60 -5.66 15.12 14.15
C ASP A 60 -4.76 15.56 12.98
N GLY A 61 -4.06 14.61 12.34
CA GLY A 61 -3.14 14.84 11.24
C GLY A 61 -3.82 14.76 9.87
N GLU A 62 -3.16 15.37 8.89
CA GLU A 62 -3.57 15.34 7.49
C GLU A 62 -2.59 14.55 6.63
N VAL A 63 -3.12 13.89 5.61
CA VAL A 63 -2.33 13.21 4.57
C VAL A 63 -2.97 13.44 3.20
N ARG A 64 -2.15 13.44 2.16
CA ARG A 64 -2.62 13.45 0.77
C ARG A 64 -2.87 12.02 0.31
N LEU A 65 -4.06 11.76 -0.20
CA LEU A 65 -4.34 10.57 -0.99
C LEU A 65 -3.80 10.78 -2.40
N LYS A 66 -2.94 9.89 -2.89
CA LYS A 66 -2.32 10.00 -4.21
C LYS A 66 -3.39 10.23 -5.28
N ASN A 67 -3.25 11.34 -6.02
CA ASN A 67 -4.11 11.80 -7.10
C ASN A 67 -5.59 12.06 -6.74
N ALA A 68 -5.94 12.17 -5.45
CA ALA A 68 -7.30 12.42 -4.99
C ALA A 68 -7.38 13.65 -4.08
N TYR A 69 -7.65 13.48 -2.79
CA TYR A 69 -7.90 14.58 -1.85
C TYR A 69 -6.91 14.57 -0.69
N PHE A 70 -6.88 15.66 0.07
CA PHE A 70 -6.36 15.67 1.44
C PHE A 70 -7.46 15.13 2.36
N ILE A 71 -7.05 14.26 3.28
CA ILE A 71 -7.91 13.79 4.37
C ILE A 71 -7.28 14.14 5.71
N LYS A 72 -8.14 14.42 6.70
CA LYS A 72 -7.78 14.65 8.10
C LYS A 72 -8.38 13.56 8.96
N CYS A 73 -7.58 12.92 9.80
CA CYS A 73 -8.09 11.99 10.80
C CYS A 73 -8.86 12.75 11.89
N ILE A 74 -10.08 12.29 12.19
CA ILE A 74 -10.93 12.84 13.26
C ILE A 74 -11.29 11.80 14.33
N GLY A 75 -10.90 10.54 14.13
CA GLY A 75 -11.13 9.47 15.09
C GLY A 75 -10.66 8.12 14.54
N TYR A 76 -10.63 7.11 15.41
CA TYR A 76 -10.32 5.73 15.06
C TYR A 76 -10.99 4.77 16.05
N GLU A 77 -11.11 3.51 15.65
CA GLU A 77 -11.59 2.41 16.48
C GLU A 77 -10.49 1.35 16.60
N THR A 78 -10.44 0.69 17.76
CA THR A 78 -9.52 -0.41 18.03
C THR A 78 -10.27 -1.67 18.42
N ASP A 79 -9.66 -2.82 18.20
CA ASP A 79 -10.15 -4.08 18.78
C ASP A 79 -9.74 -4.22 20.27
N GLU A 80 -10.07 -5.36 20.86
CA GLU A 80 -9.76 -5.70 22.26
C GLU A 80 -8.26 -5.75 22.56
N ASN A 81 -7.41 -5.94 21.54
CA ASN A 81 -5.96 -5.98 21.67
C ASN A 81 -5.32 -4.60 21.44
N GLY A 82 -6.13 -3.57 21.15
CA GLY A 82 -5.65 -2.22 20.83
C GLY A 82 -5.23 -2.03 19.37
N GLU A 83 -5.49 -3.00 18.48
CA GLU A 83 -5.18 -2.88 17.06
C GLU A 83 -6.22 -2.01 16.35
N VAL A 84 -5.76 -1.05 15.55
CA VAL A 84 -6.67 -0.13 14.82
C VAL A 84 -7.46 -0.90 13.75
N THR A 85 -8.79 -0.85 13.82
CA THR A 85 -9.68 -1.56 12.89
C THR A 85 -10.32 -0.62 11.86
N LEU A 86 -10.51 0.65 12.24
CA LEU A 86 -11.15 1.66 11.41
C LEU A 86 -10.58 3.04 11.73
N VAL A 87 -10.39 3.88 10.70
CA VAL A 87 -10.11 5.31 10.85
C VAL A 87 -11.31 6.11 10.34
N ARG A 88 -11.69 7.15 11.07
CA ARG A 88 -12.69 8.14 10.64
C ARG A 88 -11.95 9.42 10.24
N ALA A 89 -12.29 9.93 9.06
CA ALA A 89 -11.63 11.08 8.48
C ALA A 89 -12.63 12.06 7.88
N THR A 90 -12.19 13.29 7.63
CA THR A 90 -12.88 14.22 6.73
C THR A 90 -11.98 14.53 5.55
N TYR A 91 -12.54 14.78 4.37
CA TYR A 91 -11.79 15.26 3.21
C TYR A 91 -11.94 16.77 3.03
N ASP A 92 -10.98 17.37 2.33
CA ASP A 92 -11.06 18.75 1.86
C ASP A 92 -11.54 18.79 0.38
N PRO A 93 -12.76 19.27 0.09
CA PRO A 93 -13.26 19.36 -1.28
C PRO A 93 -12.44 20.25 -2.20
N ALA A 94 -11.76 21.27 -1.65
CA ALA A 94 -10.91 22.18 -2.43
C ALA A 94 -9.58 21.53 -2.85
N SER A 95 -9.26 20.36 -2.29
CA SER A 95 -7.99 19.67 -2.52
C SER A 95 -7.99 18.66 -3.69
N ARG A 96 -9.02 18.71 -4.55
CA ARG A 96 -9.26 17.73 -5.62
C ARG A 96 -8.07 17.61 -6.57
N GLY A 97 -7.57 16.40 -6.75
CA GLY A 97 -6.38 16.10 -7.56
C GLY A 97 -5.06 16.15 -6.77
N GLY A 98 -5.09 16.47 -5.48
CA GLY A 98 -3.94 16.42 -4.58
C GLY A 98 -3.23 17.76 -4.37
N GLU A 99 -3.88 18.88 -4.70
CA GLU A 99 -3.42 20.24 -4.45
C GLU A 99 -4.53 21.08 -3.84
N SER A 100 -4.18 22.00 -2.92
CA SER A 100 -5.15 22.88 -2.25
C SER A 100 -4.80 24.35 -2.51
N PRO A 101 -5.80 25.23 -2.74
CA PRO A 101 -5.58 26.65 -3.07
C PRO A 101 -5.06 27.48 -1.88
N ASP A 102 -5.22 26.99 -0.65
CA ASP A 102 -4.79 27.67 0.58
C ASP A 102 -3.27 27.61 0.83
N GLY A 103 -2.52 26.88 -0.01
CA GLY A 103 -1.07 26.78 0.05
C GLY A 103 -0.53 25.96 1.22
N ARG A 104 -1.39 25.28 2.01
CA ARG A 104 -0.91 24.49 3.15
C ARG A 104 -0.11 23.28 2.68
N LYS A 105 1.03 23.04 3.34
CA LYS A 105 1.95 21.95 2.99
C LYS A 105 1.60 20.67 3.73
N VAL A 106 0.85 19.79 3.07
CA VAL A 106 0.69 18.39 3.50
C VAL A 106 1.93 17.59 3.08
N ARG A 107 2.66 17.04 4.07
CA ARG A 107 4.01 16.48 3.85
C ARG A 107 4.03 15.05 3.33
N GLY A 108 2.99 14.25 3.59
CA GLY A 108 2.93 12.87 3.15
C GLY A 108 1.90 12.63 2.06
N THR A 109 2.20 11.67 1.20
CA THR A 109 1.27 11.13 0.22
C THR A 109 1.23 9.61 0.37
N ILE A 110 0.04 9.05 0.48
CA ILE A 110 -0.20 7.61 0.61
C ILE A 110 -1.05 7.11 -0.57
N HIS A 111 -0.91 5.83 -0.91
CA HIS A 111 -1.82 5.18 -1.83
C HIS A 111 -3.07 4.70 -1.09
N TRP A 112 -4.11 4.40 -1.85
CA TRP A 112 -5.42 4.03 -1.34
C TRP A 112 -6.20 3.31 -2.45
N VAL A 113 -7.26 2.60 -2.09
CA VAL A 113 -8.24 2.03 -3.03
C VAL A 113 -9.66 2.24 -2.51
N SER A 114 -10.64 2.45 -3.37
CA SER A 114 -12.05 2.54 -2.97
C SER A 114 -12.54 1.20 -2.43
N ALA A 115 -13.13 1.19 -1.23
CA ALA A 115 -13.59 -0.05 -0.61
C ALA A 115 -14.74 -0.72 -1.37
N LYS A 116 -15.62 0.08 -1.98
CA LYS A 116 -16.77 -0.38 -2.78
C LYS A 116 -16.35 -1.07 -4.08
N HIS A 117 -15.21 -0.67 -4.66
CA HIS A 117 -14.78 -1.13 -5.98
C HIS A 117 -13.55 -2.04 -5.92
N ALA A 118 -12.88 -2.13 -4.78
CA ALA A 118 -11.65 -2.90 -4.64
C ALA A 118 -11.86 -4.39 -4.95
N LEU A 119 -10.88 -4.97 -5.63
CA LEU A 119 -10.82 -6.41 -5.88
C LEU A 119 -10.06 -7.10 -4.75
N ASP A 120 -10.47 -8.31 -4.40
CA ASP A 120 -9.70 -9.18 -3.53
C ASP A 120 -8.61 -9.92 -4.30
N ALA A 121 -7.44 -10.03 -3.67
CA ALA A 121 -6.31 -10.78 -4.23
C ALA A 121 -5.49 -11.46 -3.14
N GLU A 122 -4.78 -12.51 -3.55
CA GLU A 122 -3.62 -13.03 -2.83
C GLU A 122 -2.37 -12.28 -3.29
N VAL A 123 -1.59 -11.76 -2.34
CA VAL A 123 -0.30 -11.13 -2.62
C VAL A 123 0.80 -11.90 -1.91
N ARG A 124 1.77 -12.39 -2.69
CA ARG A 124 2.93 -13.15 -2.22
C ARG A 124 4.14 -12.23 -2.13
N LEU A 125 4.53 -11.93 -0.91
CA LEU A 125 5.69 -11.10 -0.62
C LEU A 125 6.91 -12.01 -0.48
N TYR A 126 7.65 -12.14 -1.58
CA TYR A 126 8.95 -12.82 -1.56
C TYR A 126 10.04 -11.94 -0.94
N ASP A 127 10.98 -12.59 -0.29
CA ASP A 127 12.24 -12.05 0.23
C ASP A 127 13.37 -13.08 -0.02
N LYS A 128 14.60 -12.78 0.42
CA LYS A 128 15.74 -13.69 0.34
C LYS A 128 15.38 -15.05 0.94
N LEU A 129 15.72 -16.13 0.22
CA LEU A 129 15.49 -17.50 0.66
C LEU A 129 16.32 -17.86 1.89
N PHE A 130 17.53 -17.31 2.01
CA PHE A 130 18.44 -17.56 3.12
C PHE A 130 18.66 -16.33 3.98
N SER A 131 18.88 -16.54 5.28
CA SER A 131 19.15 -15.50 6.27
C SER A 131 20.62 -15.06 6.30
N VAL A 132 21.51 -15.82 5.67
CA VAL A 132 22.96 -15.55 5.56
C VAL A 132 23.37 -15.31 4.12
N GLU A 133 24.52 -14.67 3.92
CA GLU A 133 25.06 -14.35 2.59
C GLU A 133 25.60 -15.57 1.86
N ASN A 134 26.30 -16.46 2.58
CA ASN A 134 26.83 -17.71 2.05
C ASN A 134 26.25 -18.90 2.84
N PRO A 135 25.13 -19.50 2.41
CA PRO A 135 24.50 -20.62 3.11
C PRO A 135 25.30 -21.93 3.00
N ASP A 136 26.30 -22.00 2.11
CA ASP A 136 27.18 -23.17 1.96
C ASP A 136 28.38 -23.13 2.93
N ASP A 137 28.64 -21.98 3.56
CA ASP A 137 29.68 -21.81 4.58
C ASP A 137 29.12 -22.17 5.97
N THR A 138 28.72 -23.43 6.12
CA THR A 138 28.12 -23.98 7.34
C THR A 138 29.20 -24.61 8.24
N PRO A 139 29.22 -24.34 9.56
CA PRO A 139 30.08 -25.06 10.49
C PRO A 139 29.84 -26.58 10.45
N GLU A 140 30.88 -27.37 10.77
CA GLU A 140 30.77 -28.82 10.84
C GLU A 140 29.62 -29.23 11.79
N GLY A 141 28.66 -29.99 11.26
CA GLY A 141 27.45 -30.40 11.98
C GLY A 141 26.21 -29.52 11.77
N SER A 142 26.26 -28.47 10.95
CA SER A 142 25.10 -27.68 10.51
C SER A 142 24.72 -27.98 9.04
N ASP A 143 23.49 -27.69 8.63
CA ASP A 143 22.99 -27.83 7.25
C ASP A 143 22.58 -26.44 6.70
N TYR A 144 22.76 -26.19 5.40
CA TYR A 144 22.30 -24.95 4.76
C TYR A 144 20.80 -24.68 4.97
N LYS A 145 20.00 -25.73 5.21
CA LYS A 145 18.58 -25.63 5.54
C LYS A 145 18.32 -24.91 6.86
N ASP A 146 19.27 -24.91 7.78
CA ASP A 146 19.19 -24.19 9.05
C ASP A 146 19.16 -22.66 8.83
N TYR A 147 19.64 -22.21 7.65
CA TYR A 147 19.64 -20.82 7.24
C TYR A 147 18.46 -20.42 6.34
N ILE A 148 17.47 -21.30 6.12
CA ILE A 148 16.26 -20.91 5.38
C ILE A 148 15.55 -19.79 6.14
N ASN A 149 15.32 -18.67 5.47
CA ASN A 149 14.59 -17.54 6.01
C ASN A 149 13.10 -17.91 6.12
N PRO A 150 12.53 -17.99 7.34
CA PRO A 150 11.12 -18.32 7.52
C PRO A 150 10.18 -17.23 6.99
N LYS A 151 10.71 -16.03 6.71
CA LYS A 151 9.99 -14.90 6.08
C LYS A 151 10.31 -14.74 4.59
N SER A 152 10.95 -15.73 3.96
CA SER A 152 11.25 -15.72 2.52
C SER A 152 9.98 -15.66 1.64
N LEU A 153 8.84 -16.08 2.19
CA LEU A 153 7.53 -15.91 1.61
C LEU A 153 6.52 -15.54 2.70
N VAL A 154 5.86 -14.39 2.55
CA VAL A 154 4.68 -14.03 3.33
C VAL A 154 3.49 -13.92 2.38
N ILE A 155 2.43 -14.67 2.66
CA ILE A 155 1.20 -14.66 1.86
C ILE A 155 0.18 -13.75 2.55
N ILE A 156 -0.23 -12.69 1.86
CA ILE A 156 -1.31 -11.80 2.29
C ILE A 156 -2.57 -12.22 1.56
N LYS A 157 -3.53 -12.77 2.29
CA LYS A 157 -4.88 -13.06 1.78
C LYS A 157 -5.78 -11.84 1.96
N GLY A 158 -6.62 -11.54 0.97
CA GLY A 158 -7.54 -10.41 1.03
C GLY A 158 -6.85 -9.04 0.89
N ALA A 159 -5.75 -9.00 0.12
CA ALA A 159 -5.21 -7.73 -0.33
C ALA A 159 -6.26 -7.03 -1.23
N LYS A 160 -6.30 -5.69 -1.16
CA LYS A 160 -7.29 -4.89 -1.89
C LYS A 160 -6.63 -4.18 -3.04
N LEU A 161 -7.10 -4.42 -4.26
CA LEU A 161 -6.56 -3.89 -5.50
C LEU A 161 -7.53 -2.91 -6.16
N GLU A 162 -7.01 -1.95 -6.93
CA GLU A 162 -7.85 -1.08 -7.76
C GLU A 162 -8.52 -1.85 -8.92
N PRO A 163 -9.71 -1.42 -9.39
CA PRO A 163 -10.51 -2.18 -10.36
C PRO A 163 -9.83 -2.40 -11.71
N SER A 164 -8.92 -1.52 -12.12
CA SER A 164 -8.19 -1.65 -13.39
C SER A 164 -7.35 -2.92 -13.47
N LEU A 165 -7.04 -3.55 -12.33
CA LEU A 165 -6.31 -4.82 -12.29
C LEU A 165 -7.18 -6.05 -12.55
N LYS A 166 -8.50 -5.87 -12.77
CA LYS A 166 -9.42 -6.98 -13.12
C LYS A 166 -9.02 -7.67 -14.43
N GLU A 167 -8.47 -6.91 -15.36
CA GLU A 167 -8.07 -7.40 -16.68
C GLU A 167 -6.59 -7.80 -16.74
N ALA A 168 -5.90 -7.82 -15.60
CA ALA A 168 -4.49 -8.18 -15.54
C ALA A 168 -4.29 -9.66 -15.94
N MET A 169 -3.39 -9.89 -16.88
CA MET A 169 -3.10 -11.22 -17.42
C MET A 169 -1.88 -11.85 -16.74
N PRO A 170 -1.81 -13.19 -16.67
CA PRO A 170 -0.61 -13.91 -16.25
C PRO A 170 0.69 -13.35 -16.85
N GLY A 171 1.64 -12.98 -15.98
CA GLY A 171 2.93 -12.39 -16.39
C GLY A 171 2.94 -10.87 -16.55
N ASP A 172 1.79 -10.18 -16.53
CA ASP A 172 1.77 -8.72 -16.53
C ASP A 172 2.53 -8.16 -15.32
N CYS A 173 3.26 -7.07 -15.54
CA CYS A 173 4.09 -6.42 -14.52
C CYS A 173 3.53 -5.04 -14.16
N PHE A 174 3.44 -4.76 -12.87
CA PHE A 174 2.94 -3.51 -12.32
C PHE A 174 3.88 -2.98 -11.23
N GLN A 175 3.93 -1.66 -11.09
CA GLN A 175 4.43 -1.05 -9.87
C GLN A 175 3.23 -0.79 -8.95
N PHE A 176 3.17 -1.47 -7.82
CA PHE A 176 2.25 -1.07 -6.76
C PHE A 176 2.89 0.08 -6.01
N LEU A 177 2.26 1.25 -6.10
CA LEU A 177 2.79 2.51 -5.59
C LEU A 177 3.25 2.36 -4.14
N ARG A 178 4.46 2.87 -3.85
CA ARG A 178 5.15 2.79 -2.54
C ARG A 178 5.51 1.39 -2.04
N LEU A 179 4.97 0.32 -2.62
CA LEU A 179 5.18 -1.05 -2.15
C LEU A 179 6.31 -1.77 -2.90
N GLY A 180 6.30 -1.74 -4.24
CA GLY A 180 7.25 -2.53 -5.03
C GLY A 180 6.78 -2.79 -6.45
N TYR A 181 7.53 -3.64 -7.14
CA TYR A 181 7.13 -4.20 -8.43
C TYR A 181 6.56 -5.59 -8.22
N PHE A 182 5.45 -5.86 -8.90
CA PHE A 182 4.70 -7.09 -8.80
C PHE A 182 4.41 -7.64 -10.20
N CYS A 183 4.29 -8.95 -10.30
CA CYS A 183 3.75 -9.60 -11.50
C CYS A 183 2.55 -10.46 -11.15
N VAL A 184 1.64 -10.64 -12.11
CA VAL A 184 0.55 -11.61 -11.99
C VAL A 184 1.14 -13.01 -12.06
N ASP A 185 0.85 -13.84 -11.05
CA ASP A 185 1.35 -15.22 -11.00
C ASP A 185 0.86 -16.01 -12.21
N ASN A 186 1.78 -16.71 -12.87
CA ASN A 186 1.49 -17.37 -14.15
C ASN A 186 0.84 -18.75 -14.02
N LYS A 187 0.78 -19.30 -12.80
CA LYS A 187 0.24 -20.65 -12.53
C LYS A 187 -1.07 -20.57 -11.77
N ASP A 188 -1.16 -19.69 -10.79
CA ASP A 188 -2.23 -19.70 -9.79
C ASP A 188 -3.24 -18.57 -9.99
N SER A 189 -2.88 -17.49 -10.72
CA SER A 189 -3.80 -16.37 -10.95
C SER A 189 -4.88 -16.73 -11.97
N ARG A 190 -6.14 -16.42 -11.65
CA ARG A 190 -7.33 -16.60 -12.50
C ARG A 190 -8.22 -15.35 -12.40
N PRO A 191 -9.14 -15.11 -13.36
CA PRO A 191 -10.04 -13.96 -13.33
C PRO A 191 -10.84 -13.80 -12.02
N GLU A 192 -11.20 -14.91 -11.39
CA GLU A 192 -11.94 -14.99 -10.12
C GLU A 192 -11.04 -15.01 -8.88
N ASN A 193 -9.73 -15.21 -9.04
CA ASN A 193 -8.75 -15.29 -7.97
C ASN A 193 -7.41 -14.70 -8.43
N LEU A 194 -7.25 -13.40 -8.24
CA LEU A 194 -6.03 -12.70 -8.61
C LEU A 194 -4.90 -13.04 -7.64
N VAL A 195 -3.77 -13.46 -8.19
CA VAL A 195 -2.55 -13.75 -7.42
C VAL A 195 -1.41 -12.91 -7.96
N PHE A 196 -0.77 -12.14 -7.07
CA PHE A 196 0.38 -11.29 -7.42
C PHE A 196 1.62 -11.67 -6.62
N ASN A 197 2.75 -11.77 -7.30
CA ASN A 197 4.05 -12.00 -6.71
C ASN A 197 4.83 -10.69 -6.65
N ARG A 198 5.38 -10.34 -5.49
CA ARG A 198 6.32 -9.21 -5.40
C ARG A 198 7.64 -9.62 -6.03
N THR A 199 7.96 -9.04 -7.17
CA THR A 199 9.22 -9.24 -7.89
C THR A 199 10.38 -8.62 -7.12
N VAL A 200 10.22 -7.36 -6.68
CA VAL A 200 11.24 -6.65 -5.89
C VAL A 200 10.62 -5.46 -5.16
N THR A 201 11.17 -5.11 -4.00
CA THR A 201 10.79 -3.89 -3.27
C THR A 201 11.28 -2.64 -4.00
N LEU A 202 10.65 -1.49 -3.72
CA LEU A 202 11.26 -0.21 -4.09
C LEU A 202 12.57 0.00 -3.31
N ARG A 203 13.42 0.89 -3.82
CA ARG A 203 14.68 1.23 -3.16
C ARG A 203 14.38 1.94 -1.84
N ASP A 204 14.49 1.22 -0.74
CA ASP A 204 14.34 1.79 0.59
C ASP A 204 15.66 2.43 1.04
N THR A 205 15.76 3.74 0.86
CA THR A 205 16.91 4.53 1.33
C THR A 205 16.91 4.67 2.87
N TRP A 206 15.75 4.52 3.53
CA TRP A 206 15.60 4.73 4.98
C TRP A 206 15.89 3.46 5.79
N ALA A 207 15.50 2.27 5.32
CA ALA A 207 15.90 1.00 5.94
C ALA A 207 17.44 0.86 5.98
N LYS A 208 18.14 1.33 4.93
CA LYS A 208 19.62 1.42 4.90
C LYS A 208 20.20 2.38 5.94
N ILE A 209 19.48 3.44 6.30
CA ILE A 209 19.92 4.40 7.32
C ILE A 209 19.61 3.86 8.73
N ALA A 210 18.45 3.23 8.94
CA ALA A 210 18.07 2.60 10.19
C ALA A 210 19.01 1.43 10.54
N SER A 211 19.37 0.58 9.57
CA SER A 211 20.32 -0.52 9.76
C SER A 211 21.75 -0.04 10.08
N LYS A 212 22.09 1.21 9.73
CA LYS A 212 23.38 1.83 10.08
C LYS A 212 23.44 2.38 11.50
N HIS A 213 22.29 2.70 12.10
CA HIS A 213 22.21 3.20 13.48
C HIS A 213 21.92 2.08 14.50
N ALA A 214 21.54 0.89 14.03
CA ALA A 214 21.32 -0.30 14.84
C ALA A 214 22.55 -1.24 14.91
N LYS A 215 23.67 -0.85 14.29
CA LYS A 215 25.01 -1.44 14.48
C LYS A 215 25.85 -0.50 15.32
#